data_AF-A0A0Q4QKK1-F1
#
_entry.id   AF-A0A0Q4QKK1-F1
#
_cell.length_a   1.000
_cell.length_b   1.000
_cell.length_c   1.000
_cell.angle_alpha   90.00
_cell.angle_beta   90.00
_cell.angle_gamma   90.00
#
_symmetry.space_group_name_H-M   'P 1'
#
loop_
_entity.id
_entity.type
_entity.pdbx_description
1 polymer ?
#
loop_
_entity_poly.entity_id
_entity_poly.type
_entity_poly.pdbx_seq_one_letter_code
_entity_poly.pdbx_strand_id
1 'polypeptide(L)'
;MKKELGVVMLLGAVLLTGCGSESATVTQETGESTSKQVTTQPEQNTDEKVKLYATTDGIKLDINGNEKDFDWKFPGDTGTNPQVTYTDLTGDGKEEAVIIIQTGKGTGLNNYDIHVVNAEDFSEIKVQNYEDIVADQIDSHVVKNGDGTLGITVKTQGKEYKFNYDFDPAPDYKQEDLAFGGVFIYTLENQKIKLNLSGSVGISTTYVCDFNITYKFDSAKNEFVADQIEVIPIEK
;
A
#
# COMPACT_ATOMS: atom_id res chain seq x y z
N MET A 1 44.53 20.53 60.52
CA MET A 1 43.14 20.97 60.21
C MET A 1 42.29 19.70 60.27
N LYS A 2 41.62 19.35 61.39
CA LYS A 2 40.18 19.64 61.71
C LYS A 2 39.30 19.46 60.46
N LYS A 3 38.35 18.52 60.32
CA LYS A 3 37.40 17.81 61.23
C LYS A 3 37.10 16.41 60.60
N GLU A 4 37.05 15.27 61.30
CA GLU A 4 35.97 14.69 62.16
C GLU A 4 34.60 14.67 61.44
N LEU A 5 33.71 13.67 61.43
CA LEU A 5 33.47 12.39 62.15
C LEU A 5 32.18 11.81 61.53
N GLY A 6 31.90 10.50 61.64
CA GLY A 6 30.51 10.02 61.55
C GLY A 6 30.29 8.60 61.03
N VAL A 7 30.63 7.59 61.84
CA VAL A 7 30.09 6.22 61.75
C VAL A 7 28.94 6.09 62.73
N VAL A 8 27.80 5.51 62.35
CA VAL A 8 26.88 4.82 63.26
C VAL A 8 26.27 3.59 62.57
N MET A 9 26.54 2.42 63.14
CA MET A 9 25.84 1.14 62.94
C MET A 9 24.54 1.10 63.77
N LEU A 10 23.56 0.26 63.36
CA LEU A 10 22.97 -0.87 64.12
C LEU A 10 21.77 -1.43 63.31
N LEU A 11 21.81 -2.66 62.80
CA LEU A 11 21.49 -3.97 63.42
C LEU A 11 19.98 -4.29 63.51
N GLY A 12 19.60 -5.36 62.83
CA GLY A 12 18.35 -6.10 63.00
C GLY A 12 18.44 -7.44 62.26
N ALA A 13 18.91 -8.47 62.95
CA ALA A 13 19.07 -9.83 62.45
C ALA A 13 17.76 -10.63 62.56
N VAL A 14 17.48 -11.50 61.59
CA VAL A 14 16.78 -12.77 61.83
C VAL A 14 17.53 -13.88 61.09
N LEU A 15 17.95 -14.86 61.87
CA LEU A 15 18.62 -16.09 61.46
C LEU A 15 17.54 -17.14 61.11
N LEU A 16 17.80 -18.01 60.13
CA LEU A 16 18.18 -19.41 60.38
C LEU A 16 18.05 -20.30 59.12
N THR A 17 19.10 -21.12 58.92
CA THR A 17 19.17 -22.47 58.28
C THR A 17 18.90 -22.55 56.77
N GLY A 18 19.84 -22.91 55.88
CA GLY A 18 20.81 -24.05 55.89
C GLY A 18 20.19 -25.20 55.05
N CYS A 19 20.80 -25.92 54.11
CA CYS A 19 22.15 -26.21 53.56
C CYS A 19 22.05 -26.18 52.01
N GLY A 20 23.07 -25.93 51.17
CA GLY A 20 24.30 -26.72 50.93
C GLY A 20 23.98 -28.07 50.25
N SER A 21 24.47 -28.51 49.08
CA SER A 21 25.53 -28.04 48.18
C SER A 21 25.39 -28.71 46.78
N GLU A 22 25.83 -27.99 45.74
CA GLU A 22 26.47 -28.36 44.46
C GLU A 22 26.15 -29.61 43.59
N SER A 23 26.01 -29.27 42.29
CA SER A 23 26.48 -29.93 41.04
C SER A 23 25.78 -31.17 40.46
N ALA A 24 25.10 -30.99 39.33
CA ALA A 24 25.46 -31.58 38.01
C ALA A 24 24.46 -31.22 36.88
N THR A 25 25.02 -30.66 35.80
CA THR A 25 24.78 -30.84 34.35
C THR A 25 23.43 -31.39 33.79
N VAL A 26 22.81 -30.55 32.96
CA VAL A 26 22.06 -30.77 31.68
C VAL A 26 20.93 -31.80 31.62
N THR A 27 19.73 -31.31 31.33
CA THR A 27 18.83 -31.94 30.34
C THR A 27 18.01 -30.87 29.61
N GLN A 28 18.10 -30.86 28.28
CA GLN A 28 17.16 -30.20 27.37
C GLN A 28 15.80 -30.87 27.49
N GLU A 29 14.73 -30.11 27.74
CA GLU A 29 13.41 -30.43 27.21
C GLU A 29 12.77 -29.16 26.62
N THR A 30 12.74 -29.18 25.29
CA THR A 30 11.79 -28.61 24.33
C THR A 30 10.68 -27.74 24.92
N GLY A 31 10.73 -26.46 24.56
CA GLY A 31 9.72 -25.47 24.91
C GLY A 31 8.36 -25.76 24.27
N GLU A 32 7.34 -25.77 25.12
CA GLU A 32 5.97 -25.43 24.73
C GLU A 32 5.96 -23.95 24.32
N SER A 33 5.97 -23.72 23.02
CA SER A 33 5.78 -22.39 22.44
C SER A 33 4.35 -21.94 22.71
N THR A 34 4.20 -21.17 23.77
CA THR A 34 2.97 -20.47 24.13
C THR A 34 2.62 -19.53 22.97
N SER A 35 1.53 -19.83 22.29
CA SER A 35 0.93 -18.99 21.25
C SER A 35 0.72 -17.59 21.82
N LYS A 36 1.59 -16.65 21.45
CA LYS A 36 1.35 -15.24 21.68
C LYS A 36 0.24 -14.82 20.73
N GLN A 37 -1.01 -14.79 21.21
CA GLN A 37 -2.06 -14.00 20.59
C GLN A 37 -1.58 -12.54 20.62
N VAL A 38 -1.13 -12.07 19.46
CA VAL A 38 -0.92 -10.66 19.22
C VAL A 38 -2.28 -10.09 18.88
N THR A 39 -2.96 -9.54 19.88
CA THR A 39 -4.12 -8.66 19.64
C THR A 39 -3.56 -7.30 19.28
N THR A 40 -3.42 -7.03 17.98
CA THR A 40 -3.03 -5.72 17.46
C THR A 40 -4.18 -4.73 17.70
N GLN A 41 -3.81 -3.57 18.24
CA GLN A 41 -4.68 -2.46 18.63
C GLN A 41 -5.37 -1.82 17.40
N PRO A 42 -6.56 -1.20 17.52
CA PRO A 42 -7.24 -0.59 16.39
C PRO A 42 -6.41 0.59 15.85
N GLU A 43 -6.04 0.54 14.58
CA GLU A 43 -5.63 1.76 13.87
C GLU A 43 -6.90 2.58 13.63
N GLN A 44 -7.02 3.70 14.35
CA GLN A 44 -8.18 4.59 14.30
C GLN A 44 -8.34 5.17 12.89
N ASN A 45 -9.31 4.63 12.15
CA ASN A 45 -9.87 5.22 10.95
C ASN A 45 -11.07 6.11 11.31
N THR A 46 -11.26 7.17 10.53
CA THR A 46 -12.12 8.32 10.85
C THR A 46 -13.61 8.12 10.57
N ASP A 47 -14.02 6.93 10.12
CA ASP A 47 -15.43 6.57 9.93
C ASP A 47 -15.84 5.52 10.97
N GLU A 48 -16.76 5.88 11.88
CA GLU A 48 -17.22 4.97 12.92
C GLU A 48 -17.93 3.72 12.36
N LYS A 49 -18.40 3.77 11.10
CA LYS A 49 -19.12 2.69 10.43
C LYS A 49 -18.21 1.60 9.87
N VAL A 50 -16.98 1.92 9.50
CA VAL A 50 -16.05 0.96 8.89
C VAL A 50 -14.72 0.96 9.63
N LYS A 51 -14.33 -0.21 10.15
CA LYS A 51 -13.06 -0.40 10.83
C LYS A 51 -12.27 -1.50 10.15
N LEU A 52 -10.97 -1.28 10.09
CA LEU A 52 -10.00 -2.20 9.50
C LEU A 52 -9.07 -2.70 10.60
N TYR A 53 -8.89 -4.01 10.70
CA TYR A 53 -7.95 -4.61 11.62
C TYR A 53 -6.98 -5.51 10.84
N ALA A 54 -5.69 -5.31 11.04
CA ALA A 54 -4.68 -6.23 10.54
C ALA A 54 -4.73 -7.54 11.35
N THR A 55 -4.73 -8.67 10.66
CA THR A 55 -4.66 -10.01 11.26
C THR A 55 -3.37 -10.73 10.83
N THR A 56 -3.08 -11.90 11.39
CA THR A 56 -1.91 -12.69 11.01
C THR A 56 -1.93 -13.11 9.53
N ASP A 57 -3.13 -13.38 9.00
CA ASP A 57 -3.32 -14.00 7.69
C ASP A 57 -3.96 -13.04 6.67
N GLY A 58 -4.10 -11.75 7.01
CA GLY A 58 -4.69 -10.75 6.12
C GLY A 58 -5.33 -9.59 6.89
N ILE A 59 -6.58 -9.29 6.56
CA ILE A 59 -7.32 -8.16 7.09
C ILE A 59 -8.70 -8.61 7.55
N LYS A 60 -9.16 -8.06 8.67
CA LYS A 60 -10.55 -8.12 9.10
C LYS A 60 -11.22 -6.78 8.88
N LEU A 61 -12.37 -6.79 8.22
CA LEU A 61 -13.21 -5.62 8.01
C LEU A 61 -14.45 -5.72 8.90
N ASP A 62 -14.71 -4.67 9.69
CA ASP A 62 -15.95 -4.47 10.44
C ASP A 62 -16.76 -3.38 9.75
N ILE A 63 -17.94 -3.73 9.23
CA ILE A 63 -18.90 -2.80 8.65
C ILE A 63 -20.17 -2.84 9.50
N ASN A 64 -20.48 -1.71 10.16
CA ASN A 64 -21.64 -1.55 11.02
C ASN A 64 -21.78 -2.64 12.11
N GLY A 65 -20.67 -3.14 12.64
CA GLY A 65 -20.63 -4.16 13.69
C GLY A 65 -20.63 -5.61 13.18
N ASN A 66 -20.66 -5.83 11.87
CA ASN A 66 -20.51 -7.15 11.26
C ASN A 66 -19.07 -7.32 10.80
N GLU A 67 -18.46 -8.48 11.06
CA GLU A 67 -17.05 -8.72 10.75
C GLU A 67 -16.88 -9.79 9.65
N LYS A 68 -15.90 -9.59 8.76
CA LYS A 68 -15.42 -10.60 7.82
C LYS A 68 -13.92 -10.51 7.62
N ASP A 69 -13.26 -11.66 7.51
CA ASP A 69 -11.85 -11.76 7.16
C ASP A 69 -11.66 -11.80 5.63
N PHE A 70 -10.60 -11.14 5.16
CA PHE A 70 -10.14 -11.07 3.77
C PHE A 70 -8.65 -11.41 3.70
N ASP A 71 -8.23 -12.05 2.62
CA ASP A 71 -6.85 -12.46 2.34
C ASP A 71 -6.04 -11.39 1.59
N TRP A 72 -6.48 -10.13 1.67
CA TRP A 72 -5.83 -9.00 1.03
C TRP A 72 -4.38 -8.83 1.47
N LYS A 73 -3.52 -8.41 0.54
CA LYS A 73 -2.11 -8.20 0.81
C LYS A 73 -1.92 -7.02 1.75
N PHE A 74 -1.57 -7.31 3.00
CA PHE A 74 -1.18 -6.30 3.98
C PHE A 74 0.30 -6.49 4.36
N PRO A 75 1.24 -5.74 3.73
CA PRO A 75 2.67 -5.91 4.01
C PRO A 75 3.11 -5.41 5.40
N GLY A 76 2.19 -4.89 6.22
CA GLY A 76 2.50 -4.22 7.48
C GLY A 76 2.83 -2.75 7.27
N ASP A 77 3.74 -2.21 8.09
CA ASP A 77 4.12 -0.80 8.05
C ASP A 77 4.96 -0.46 6.80
N THR A 78 4.32 0.16 5.82
CA THR A 78 4.95 0.78 4.65
C THR A 78 5.22 2.28 4.85
N GLY A 79 4.96 2.80 6.05
CA GLY A 79 5.02 4.22 6.39
C GLY A 79 3.85 5.02 5.84
N THR A 80 2.73 4.37 5.51
CA THR A 80 1.44 4.98 5.18
C THR A 80 0.33 4.05 5.66
N ASN A 81 -0.53 4.55 6.54
CA ASN A 81 -1.64 3.77 7.06
C ASN A 81 -2.67 3.49 5.94
N PRO A 82 -3.38 2.36 5.99
CA PRO A 82 -4.53 2.14 5.12
C PRO A 82 -5.53 3.27 5.20
N GLN A 83 -6.14 3.60 4.07
CA GLN A 83 -7.24 4.55 4.01
C GLN A 83 -8.54 3.77 3.98
N VAL A 84 -9.49 4.16 4.82
CA VAL A 84 -10.81 3.53 4.92
C VAL A 84 -11.87 4.60 4.75
N THR A 85 -12.76 4.42 3.78
CA THR A 85 -13.87 5.34 3.50
C THR A 85 -15.17 4.57 3.35
N TYR A 86 -16.30 5.17 3.76
CA TYR A 86 -17.63 4.63 3.55
C TYR A 86 -18.45 5.61 2.71
N THR A 87 -18.74 5.26 1.44
CA THR A 87 -19.41 6.18 0.51
C THR A 87 -20.11 5.44 -0.62
N ASP A 88 -21.16 6.06 -1.19
CA ASP A 88 -21.89 5.54 -2.36
C ASP A 88 -21.07 5.75 -3.64
N LEU A 89 -20.27 4.76 -4.02
CA LEU A 89 -19.49 4.75 -5.25
C LEU A 89 -20.28 4.22 -6.45
N THR A 90 -21.26 3.36 -6.21
CA THR A 90 -22.07 2.74 -7.28
C THR A 90 -23.20 3.66 -7.77
N GLY A 91 -23.57 4.66 -6.97
CA GLY A 91 -24.64 5.61 -7.24
C GLY A 91 -26.04 5.03 -7.02
N ASP A 92 -26.16 3.91 -6.28
CA ASP A 92 -27.43 3.24 -6.01
C ASP A 92 -28.12 3.74 -4.72
N GLY A 93 -27.47 4.66 -4.00
CA GLY A 93 -27.93 5.23 -2.74
C GLY A 93 -27.52 4.43 -1.50
N LYS A 94 -26.74 3.35 -1.66
CA LYS A 94 -26.12 2.59 -0.59
C LYS A 94 -24.62 2.82 -0.60
N GLU A 95 -24.02 2.95 0.57
CA GLU A 95 -22.58 3.16 0.66
C GLU A 95 -21.80 1.83 0.61
N GLU A 96 -20.65 1.86 -0.04
CA GLU A 96 -19.63 0.81 -0.01
C GLU A 96 -18.48 1.17 0.92
N ALA A 97 -17.84 0.15 1.49
CA ALA A 97 -16.56 0.30 2.16
C ALA A 97 -15.43 0.30 1.12
N VAL A 98 -14.59 1.33 1.14
CA VAL A 98 -13.45 1.50 0.25
C VAL A 98 -12.17 1.46 1.07
N ILE A 99 -11.29 0.51 0.75
CA ILE A 99 -10.03 0.30 1.46
C ILE A 99 -8.90 0.49 0.45
N ILE A 100 -7.98 1.40 0.73
CA ILE A 100 -6.78 1.63 -0.09
C ILE A 100 -5.54 1.35 0.76
N ILE A 101 -4.68 0.44 0.30
CA ILE A 101 -3.53 -0.07 1.06
C ILE A 101 -2.26 0.17 0.25
N GLN A 102 -1.25 0.82 0.84
CA GLN A 102 0.07 0.88 0.21
C GLN A 102 0.73 -0.50 0.30
N THR A 103 0.95 -1.15 -0.84
CA THR A 103 1.52 -2.50 -0.93
C THR A 103 3.01 -2.53 -1.27
N GLY A 104 3.59 -1.37 -1.63
CA GLY A 104 5.00 -1.23 -1.89
C GLY A 104 5.46 0.23 -1.84
N LYS A 105 6.65 0.45 -1.25
CA LYS A 105 7.30 1.76 -1.18
C LYS A 105 8.81 1.64 -1.35
N GLY A 106 9.41 2.54 -2.11
CA GLY A 106 10.85 2.60 -2.31
C GLY A 106 11.26 3.71 -3.27
N THR A 107 12.56 3.79 -3.57
CA THR A 107 13.05 4.71 -4.60
C THR A 107 12.47 4.33 -5.95
N GLY A 108 11.66 5.22 -6.52
CA GLY A 108 10.97 4.96 -7.78
C GLY A 108 9.88 3.90 -7.68
N LEU A 109 9.43 3.54 -6.47
CA LEU A 109 8.38 2.55 -6.26
C LEU A 109 7.30 3.07 -5.29
N ASN A 110 6.05 3.11 -5.73
CA ASN A 110 4.92 3.52 -4.90
C ASN A 110 3.61 2.88 -5.38
N ASN A 111 3.23 1.78 -4.72
CA ASN A 111 2.21 0.87 -5.20
C ASN A 111 1.07 0.78 -4.19
N TYR A 112 -0.16 0.84 -4.68
CA TYR A 112 -1.36 0.74 -3.87
C TYR A 112 -2.30 -0.34 -4.40
N ASP A 113 -2.98 -1.01 -3.49
CA ASP A 113 -4.12 -1.87 -3.79
C ASP A 113 -5.41 -1.18 -3.35
N ILE A 114 -6.52 -1.49 -4.00
CA ILE A 114 -7.85 -0.95 -3.69
C ILE A 114 -8.89 -2.06 -3.64
N HIS A 115 -9.69 -2.05 -2.58
CA HIS A 115 -10.82 -2.95 -2.39
C HIS A 115 -12.09 -2.14 -2.19
N VAL A 116 -13.16 -2.53 -2.90
CA VAL A 116 -14.50 -1.97 -2.73
C VAL A 116 -15.42 -3.08 -2.30
N VAL A 117 -16.05 -2.94 -1.14
CA VAL A 117 -16.85 -3.98 -0.50
C VAL A 117 -18.28 -3.50 -0.31
N ASN A 118 -19.23 -4.30 -0.78
CA ASN A 118 -20.65 -4.08 -0.50
C ASN A 118 -20.93 -4.26 0.99
N ALA A 119 -21.58 -3.26 1.60
CA ALA A 119 -21.83 -3.23 3.03
C ALA A 119 -22.86 -4.26 3.53
N GLU A 120 -23.74 -4.77 2.66
CA GLU A 120 -24.83 -5.68 3.03
C GLU A 120 -24.37 -7.14 3.12
N ASP A 121 -23.49 -7.57 2.21
CA ASP A 121 -23.10 -8.97 2.07
C ASP A 121 -21.58 -9.22 2.05
N PHE A 122 -20.77 -8.17 2.17
CA PHE A 122 -19.32 -8.21 2.10
C PHE A 122 -18.77 -8.83 0.80
N SER A 123 -19.53 -8.78 -0.29
CA SER A 123 -19.01 -9.08 -1.61
C SER A 123 -18.08 -7.97 -2.09
N GLU A 124 -16.99 -8.33 -2.75
CA GLU A 124 -16.10 -7.36 -3.39
C GLU A 124 -16.62 -6.98 -4.76
N ILE A 125 -16.70 -5.67 -5.01
CA ILE A 125 -16.92 -5.11 -6.33
C ILE A 125 -15.56 -4.96 -6.99
N LYS A 126 -15.39 -5.59 -8.15
CA LYS A 126 -14.11 -5.59 -8.84
C LYS A 126 -13.72 -4.17 -9.26
N VAL A 127 -12.44 -3.83 -9.12
CA VAL A 127 -11.84 -2.64 -9.73
C VAL A 127 -10.86 -3.12 -10.79
N GLN A 128 -11.02 -2.64 -12.02
CA GLN A 128 -10.12 -3.00 -13.12
C GLN A 128 -8.68 -2.64 -12.75
N ASN A 129 -7.79 -3.63 -12.79
CA ASN A 129 -6.38 -3.42 -12.46
C ASN A 129 -5.66 -2.60 -13.55
N TYR A 130 -4.49 -2.05 -13.22
CA TYR A 130 -3.77 -1.19 -14.16
C TYR A 130 -3.16 -1.99 -15.32
N GLU A 131 -2.82 -3.26 -15.12
CA GLU A 131 -2.27 -4.13 -16.15
C GLU A 131 -3.25 -4.32 -17.31
N ASP A 132 -4.52 -4.59 -17.00
CA ASP A 132 -5.61 -4.72 -17.95
C ASP A 132 -5.85 -3.38 -18.67
N ILE A 133 -5.78 -2.25 -17.96
CA ILE A 133 -5.90 -0.91 -18.56
C ILE A 133 -4.76 -0.65 -19.55
N VAL A 134 -3.52 -0.96 -19.18
CA VAL A 134 -2.35 -0.80 -20.06
C VAL A 134 -2.50 -1.69 -21.28
N ALA A 135 -2.82 -2.97 -21.10
CA ALA A 135 -2.94 -3.94 -22.18
C ALA A 135 -4.05 -3.58 -23.19
N ASP A 136 -5.20 -3.12 -22.71
CA ASP A 136 -6.39 -2.93 -23.55
C ASP A 136 -6.56 -1.49 -24.07
N GLN A 137 -6.01 -0.48 -23.37
CA GLN A 137 -6.39 0.92 -23.58
C GLN A 137 -5.23 1.88 -23.80
N ILE A 138 -3.97 1.45 -23.65
CA ILE A 138 -2.79 2.30 -23.79
C ILE A 138 -1.83 1.69 -24.82
N ASP A 139 -1.66 2.39 -25.93
CA ASP A 139 -0.60 2.13 -26.91
C ASP A 139 0.45 3.24 -26.77
N SER A 140 1.73 2.90 -26.60
CA SER A 140 2.79 3.88 -26.38
C SER A 140 3.98 3.57 -27.27
N HIS A 141 4.69 4.59 -27.71
CA HIS A 141 5.89 4.42 -28.51
C HIS A 141 6.96 5.41 -28.09
N VAL A 142 8.18 4.92 -27.94
CA VAL A 142 9.36 5.65 -27.49
C VAL A 142 10.36 5.71 -28.65
N VAL A 143 10.71 6.93 -29.06
CA VAL A 143 11.64 7.21 -30.16
C VAL A 143 12.84 7.97 -29.62
N LYS A 144 14.01 7.36 -29.74
CA LYS A 144 15.29 8.02 -29.45
C LYS A 144 15.77 8.71 -30.71
N ASN A 145 15.86 10.03 -30.65
CA ASN A 145 16.33 10.81 -31.78
C ASN A 145 17.87 10.82 -31.80
N GLY A 146 18.45 10.83 -33.00
CA GLY A 146 19.92 10.81 -33.17
C GLY A 146 20.63 12.09 -32.68
N ASP A 147 19.87 13.11 -32.26
CA ASP A 147 20.34 14.35 -31.67
C ASP A 147 20.38 14.33 -30.13
N GLY A 148 20.04 13.19 -29.52
CA GLY A 148 20.04 13.00 -28.06
C GLY A 148 18.70 13.35 -27.38
N THR A 149 17.67 13.70 -28.14
CA THR A 149 16.32 13.95 -27.62
C THR A 149 15.47 12.67 -27.58
N LEU A 150 14.41 12.67 -26.78
CA LEU A 150 13.48 11.55 -26.64
C LEU A 150 12.06 11.98 -27.05
N GLY A 151 11.51 11.37 -28.09
CA GLY A 151 10.11 11.52 -28.48
C GLY A 151 9.26 10.41 -27.89
N ILE A 152 8.08 10.75 -27.37
CA ILE A 152 7.10 9.79 -26.87
C ILE A 152 5.75 10.08 -27.53
N THR A 153 5.12 9.02 -28.02
CA THR A 153 3.73 9.03 -28.48
C THR A 153 2.91 8.10 -27.57
N VAL A 154 1.75 8.56 -27.12
CA VAL A 154 0.79 7.74 -26.38
C VAL A 154 -0.57 7.86 -27.06
N LYS A 155 -1.23 6.74 -27.31
CA LYS A 155 -2.60 6.67 -27.80
C LYS A 155 -3.47 5.98 -26.76
N THR A 156 -4.56 6.64 -26.40
CA THR A 156 -5.54 6.09 -25.47
C THR A 156 -6.90 6.70 -25.74
N GLN A 157 -7.98 5.92 -25.62
CA GLN A 157 -9.36 6.38 -25.79
C GLN A 157 -9.60 7.20 -27.08
N GLY A 158 -8.95 6.82 -28.18
CA GLY A 158 -9.05 7.50 -29.48
C GLY A 158 -8.33 8.86 -29.57
N LYS A 159 -7.57 9.25 -28.54
CA LYS A 159 -6.72 10.44 -28.50
C LYS A 159 -5.26 10.04 -28.70
N GLU A 160 -4.48 10.95 -29.28
CA GLU A 160 -3.03 10.82 -29.45
C GLU A 160 -2.32 11.98 -28.76
N TYR A 161 -1.35 11.65 -27.91
CA TYR A 161 -0.51 12.56 -27.15
C TYR A 161 0.91 12.42 -27.67
N LYS A 162 1.55 13.55 -27.99
CA LYS A 162 2.94 13.60 -28.45
C LYS A 162 3.70 14.62 -27.64
N PHE A 163 4.84 14.21 -27.12
CA PHE A 163 5.71 15.08 -26.34
C PHE A 163 7.17 14.67 -26.59
N ASN A 164 8.06 15.66 -26.48
CA ASN A 164 9.49 15.49 -26.71
C ASN A 164 10.25 16.02 -25.49
N TYR A 165 11.32 15.34 -25.13
CA TYR A 165 12.28 15.76 -24.12
C TYR A 165 13.58 16.16 -24.81
N ASP A 166 14.17 17.28 -24.36
CA ASP A 166 15.45 17.79 -24.86
C ASP A 166 16.64 16.87 -24.54
N PHE A 167 16.41 15.82 -23.74
CA PHE A 167 17.41 14.83 -23.36
C PHE A 167 16.78 13.43 -23.19
N ASP A 168 17.44 12.41 -23.72
CA ASP A 168 17.15 11.00 -23.43
C ASP A 168 17.79 10.58 -22.09
N PRO A 169 16.99 10.27 -21.05
CA PRO A 169 17.49 9.86 -19.75
C PRO A 169 18.10 8.46 -19.73
N ALA A 170 17.98 7.68 -20.80
CA ALA A 170 18.47 6.31 -20.88
C ALA A 170 19.08 5.99 -22.26
N PRO A 171 20.08 6.76 -22.75
CA PRO A 171 20.54 6.73 -24.14
C PRO A 171 20.97 5.33 -24.61
N ASP A 172 21.64 4.58 -23.73
CA ASP A 172 22.17 3.25 -24.04
C ASP A 172 21.13 2.11 -23.93
N TYR A 173 19.93 2.39 -23.41
CA TYR A 173 18.89 1.38 -23.19
C TYR A 173 17.82 1.43 -24.27
N LYS A 174 17.68 0.36 -25.07
CA LYS A 174 16.64 0.27 -26.10
C LYS A 174 15.31 -0.13 -25.49
N GLN A 175 14.29 0.68 -25.74
CA GLN A 175 12.93 0.49 -25.29
C GLN A 175 12.01 1.09 -26.34
N GLU A 176 11.04 0.30 -26.80
CA GLU A 176 10.11 0.71 -27.86
C GLU A 176 8.80 1.26 -27.29
N ASP A 177 8.41 0.83 -26.09
CA ASP A 177 7.16 1.21 -25.42
C ASP A 177 7.44 1.62 -23.97
N LEU A 178 6.59 2.44 -23.36
CA LEU A 178 6.69 2.79 -21.94
C LEU A 178 6.59 1.55 -21.04
N ALA A 179 7.34 1.56 -19.95
CA ALA A 179 7.26 0.54 -18.90
C ALA A 179 6.41 1.05 -17.73
N PHE A 180 5.61 0.15 -17.14
CA PHE A 180 4.65 0.43 -16.08
C PHE A 180 4.88 -0.47 -14.84
N GLY A 181 4.18 -0.17 -13.74
CA GLY A 181 4.17 -0.99 -12.51
C GLY A 181 5.12 -0.52 -11.40
N GLY A 182 5.88 0.55 -11.64
CA GLY A 182 6.71 1.15 -10.59
C GLY A 182 5.94 2.15 -9.71
N VAL A 183 5.04 2.95 -10.27
CA VAL A 183 4.16 3.84 -9.50
C VAL A 183 2.73 3.69 -9.99
N PHE A 184 1.85 3.27 -9.08
CA PHE A 184 0.40 3.24 -9.28
C PHE A 184 -0.30 3.53 -7.93
N ILE A 185 -0.95 4.68 -7.85
CA ILE A 185 -1.49 5.24 -6.61
C ILE A 185 -3.00 5.42 -6.78
N TYR A 186 -3.76 4.72 -5.95
CA TYR A 186 -5.21 4.92 -5.86
C TYR A 186 -5.54 6.06 -4.91
N THR A 187 -6.49 6.90 -5.30
CA THR A 187 -7.11 7.90 -4.45
C THR A 187 -8.61 7.90 -4.63
N LEU A 188 -9.32 8.48 -3.66
CA LEU A 188 -10.74 8.73 -3.76
C LEU A 188 -10.99 10.23 -3.76
N GLU A 189 -11.59 10.74 -4.83
CA GLU A 189 -11.88 12.16 -4.99
C GLU A 189 -13.30 12.36 -5.53
N ASN A 190 -14.10 13.15 -4.81
CA ASN A 190 -15.49 13.44 -5.19
C ASN A 190 -16.32 12.16 -5.47
N GLN A 191 -16.19 11.15 -4.60
CA GLN A 191 -16.86 9.84 -4.72
C GLN A 191 -16.50 9.10 -6.02
N LYS A 192 -15.28 9.32 -6.54
CA LYS A 192 -14.75 8.57 -7.67
C LYS A 192 -13.40 8.00 -7.32
N ILE A 193 -13.19 6.75 -7.73
CA ILE A 193 -11.88 6.13 -7.71
C ILE A 193 -11.03 6.78 -8.80
N LYS A 194 -9.84 7.19 -8.41
CA LYS A 194 -8.79 7.66 -9.31
C LYS A 194 -7.55 6.82 -9.15
N LEU A 195 -6.84 6.63 -10.25
CA LEU A 195 -5.53 6.00 -10.29
C LEU A 195 -4.56 6.96 -10.99
N ASN A 196 -3.46 7.27 -10.32
CA ASN A 196 -2.29 7.88 -10.94
C ASN A 196 -1.28 6.78 -11.25
N LEU A 197 -1.01 6.55 -12.53
CA LEU A 197 -0.10 5.51 -13.03
C LEU A 197 1.05 6.17 -13.79
N SER A 198 2.30 5.87 -13.45
CA SER A 198 3.45 6.48 -14.13
C SER A 198 4.06 5.58 -15.20
N GLY A 199 4.27 6.14 -16.39
CA GLY A 199 5.02 5.54 -17.49
C GLY A 199 6.50 5.90 -17.42
N SER A 200 7.37 4.93 -17.63
CA SER A 200 8.82 5.05 -17.43
C SER A 200 9.65 4.59 -18.62
N VAL A 201 10.87 5.12 -18.69
CA VAL A 201 11.94 4.65 -19.59
C VAL A 201 13.22 4.32 -18.82
N GLY A 202 14.03 3.42 -19.39
CA GLY A 202 15.34 3.06 -18.85
C GLY A 202 15.33 2.06 -17.70
N ILE A 203 16.52 1.56 -17.35
CA ILE A 203 16.71 0.53 -16.31
C ILE A 203 16.58 1.10 -14.89
N SER A 204 16.98 2.36 -14.68
CA SER A 204 16.88 3.04 -13.38
C SER A 204 15.54 3.74 -13.15
N THR A 205 14.50 3.33 -13.90
CA THR A 205 13.11 3.82 -13.85
C THR A 205 13.01 5.34 -13.88
N THR A 206 13.20 5.93 -15.06
CA THR A 206 12.91 7.35 -15.25
C THR A 206 11.47 7.53 -15.66
N TYR A 207 10.64 8.07 -14.78
CA TYR A 207 9.27 8.47 -15.12
C TYR A 207 9.28 9.67 -16.05
N VAL A 208 8.47 9.58 -17.10
CA VAL A 208 8.37 10.57 -18.18
C VAL A 208 6.94 11.07 -18.35
N CYS A 209 5.92 10.31 -18.02
CA CYS A 209 4.55 10.82 -18.02
C CYS A 209 3.71 10.09 -16.98
N ASP A 210 2.64 10.76 -16.55
CA ASP A 210 1.61 10.19 -15.69
C ASP A 210 0.31 9.99 -16.48
N PHE A 211 -0.41 8.97 -16.09
CA PHE A 211 -1.74 8.63 -16.56
C PHE A 211 -2.69 8.83 -15.39
N ASN A 212 -3.53 9.86 -15.47
CA ASN A 212 -4.61 10.09 -14.52
C ASN A 212 -5.86 9.38 -15.03
N ILE A 213 -6.20 8.30 -14.36
CA ILE A 213 -7.30 7.41 -14.72
C ILE A 213 -8.45 7.67 -13.74
N THR A 214 -9.63 7.96 -14.26
CA THR A 214 -10.88 8.03 -13.47
C THR A 214 -11.74 6.83 -13.81
N TYR A 215 -12.26 6.17 -12.79
CA TYR A 215 -13.12 5.00 -12.95
C TYR A 215 -14.61 5.39 -12.98
N LYS A 216 -15.42 4.52 -13.59
CA LYS A 216 -16.88 4.50 -13.42
C LYS A 216 -17.33 3.10 -13.05
N PHE A 217 -18.48 3.03 -12.38
CA PHE A 217 -19.14 1.76 -12.15
C PHE A 217 -19.88 1.27 -13.41
N ASP A 218 -19.60 0.05 -13.84
CA ASP A 218 -20.34 -0.70 -14.85
C ASP A 218 -21.29 -1.68 -14.16
N SER A 219 -22.53 -1.24 -13.96
CA SER A 219 -23.59 -2.05 -13.32
C SER A 219 -23.89 -3.37 -14.02
N ALA A 220 -23.61 -3.50 -15.33
CA ALA A 220 -23.86 -4.74 -16.05
C ALA A 220 -22.80 -5.82 -15.73
N LYS A 221 -21.59 -5.40 -15.35
CA LYS A 221 -20.47 -6.28 -14.98
C LYS A 221 -20.22 -6.35 -13.48
N ASN A 222 -20.84 -5.46 -12.71
CA ASN A 222 -20.54 -5.25 -11.29
C ASN A 222 -19.04 -4.96 -11.07
N GLU A 223 -18.50 -4.01 -11.84
CA GLU A 223 -17.06 -3.69 -11.86
C GLU A 223 -16.84 -2.18 -12.07
N PHE A 224 -15.86 -1.61 -11.38
CA PHE A 224 -15.31 -0.31 -11.71
C PHE A 224 -14.31 -0.43 -12.85
N VAL A 225 -14.59 0.23 -13.97
CA VAL A 225 -13.74 0.21 -15.18
C VAL A 225 -13.21 1.61 -15.47
N ALA A 226 -12.06 1.70 -16.15
CA ALA A 226 -11.53 2.99 -16.57
C ALA A 226 -12.55 3.72 -17.47
N ASP A 227 -12.92 4.94 -17.08
CA ASP A 227 -13.82 5.82 -17.84
C ASP A 227 -13.03 6.85 -18.65
N GLN A 228 -12.05 7.49 -18.01
CA GLN A 228 -11.26 8.57 -18.58
C GLN A 228 -9.79 8.34 -18.29
N ILE A 229 -8.95 8.50 -19.31
CA ILE A 229 -7.50 8.44 -19.20
C ILE A 229 -6.94 9.76 -19.73
N GLU A 230 -6.29 10.51 -18.84
CA GLU A 230 -5.57 11.74 -19.17
C GLU A 230 -4.07 11.51 -19.05
N VAL A 231 -3.31 11.86 -20.09
CA VAL A 231 -1.86 11.72 -20.12
C VAL A 231 -1.22 13.08 -19.86
N ILE A 232 -0.35 13.14 -18.85
CA ILE A 232 0.36 14.35 -18.43
C ILE A 232 1.87 14.10 -18.56
N PRO A 233 2.57 14.77 -19.50
CA PRO A 233 4.02 14.73 -19.55
C PRO A 233 4.63 15.30 -18.26
N ILE A 234 5.63 14.65 -17.71
CA ILE A 234 6.39 15.18 -16.56
C ILE A 234 7.42 16.15 -17.13
N GLU A 235 7.25 17.45 -16.88
CA GLU A 235 8.24 18.46 -17.23
C GLU A 235 9.51 18.28 -16.37
N LYS A 236 10.69 18.43 -16.99
CA LYS A 236 11.99 18.35 -16.32
C LYS A 236 12.87 19.53 -16.69
#